data_AF-A0A3P6R3Q3-F1
#
_entry.id   AF-A0A3P6R3Q3-F1
#
_cell.length_a   1.000
_cell.length_b   1.000
_cell.length_c   1.000
_cell.angle_alpha   90.00
_cell.angle_beta   90.00
_cell.angle_gamma   90.00
#
_symmetry.space_group_name_H-M   'P 1'
#
loop_
_entity.id
_entity.type
_entity.pdbx_description
1 polymer ?
#
loop_
_entity_poly.entity_id
_entity_poly.type
_entity_poly.pdbx_seq_one_letter_code
_entity_poly.pdbx_strand_id
1 'polypeptide(L)'
;MDFFPFLTWIKTYDVKSAPLRDFMGSLLLAALFIPQGIANGLLTSDVFSGMFSILLPNLIYPFLGSSRHCTLGSLSMTSFLIYSSSRNSGSSISTITLWCGIFQLLHFFFPLDFLLHFVSSNLLLGFSAGVATRIALQLIPTIFNFSPDECGQIFSTMVGQISYYKTHI
;
A
#
# COMPACT_ATOMS: atom_id res chain seq x y z
N MET A 1 -26.30 -13.40 5.80
CA MET A 1 -25.32 -12.93 4.80
C MET A 1 -25.95 -11.76 4.10
N ASP A 2 -25.75 -10.55 4.60
CA ASP A 2 -26.19 -9.35 3.89
C ASP A 2 -25.28 -9.23 2.65
N PHE A 3 -25.80 -9.63 1.49
CA PHE A 3 -25.05 -9.67 0.23
C PHE A 3 -24.54 -8.28 -0.20
N PHE A 4 -25.12 -7.22 0.37
CA PHE A 4 -24.72 -5.83 0.16
C PHE A 4 -24.54 -5.09 1.50
N PRO A 5 -23.35 -5.15 2.11
CA PRO A 5 -23.08 -4.48 3.38
C PRO A 5 -23.24 -2.95 3.31
N PHE A 6 -23.11 -2.36 2.12
CA PHE A 6 -23.31 -0.92 1.91
C PHE A 6 -24.74 -0.46 2.23
N LEU A 7 -25.75 -1.33 2.08
CA LEU A 7 -27.16 -1.02 2.40
C LEU A 7 -27.39 -0.86 3.90
N THR A 8 -26.64 -1.58 4.73
CA THR A 8 -26.76 -1.49 6.20
C THR A 8 -26.16 -0.18 6.69
N TRP A 9 -25.06 0.21 6.07
CA TRP A 9 -24.30 1.37 6.52
C TRP A 9 -24.91 2.71 6.04
N ILE A 10 -25.53 2.74 4.85
CA ILE A 10 -26.27 3.93 4.39
C ILE A 10 -27.54 4.22 5.22
N LYS A 11 -28.22 3.18 5.70
CA LYS A 11 -29.44 3.31 6.54
C LYS A 11 -29.15 3.88 7.93
N THR A 12 -27.94 3.70 8.45
CA THR A 12 -27.49 4.17 9.76
C THR A 12 -26.67 5.46 9.68
N TYR A 13 -26.62 6.10 8.50
CA TYR A 13 -25.81 7.29 8.26
C TYR A 13 -26.41 8.53 8.93
N ASP A 14 -25.68 9.13 9.87
CA ASP A 14 -26.02 10.44 10.42
C ASP A 14 -25.66 11.56 9.44
N VAL A 15 -26.63 11.92 8.61
CA VAL A 15 -26.53 12.97 7.57
C VAL A 15 -26.24 14.38 8.13
N LYS A 16 -26.41 14.64 9.43
CA LYS A 16 -26.22 16.00 9.97
C LYS A 16 -24.78 16.32 10.33
N SER A 17 -24.01 15.35 10.84
CA SER A 17 -22.67 15.59 11.38
C SER A 17 -21.55 14.91 10.59
N ALA A 18 -21.85 13.78 9.94
CA ALA A 18 -20.85 12.98 9.25
C ALA A 18 -20.30 13.56 7.92
N PRO A 19 -21.07 14.26 7.06
CA PRO A 19 -20.58 14.56 5.71
C PRO A 19 -19.42 15.57 5.72
N LEU A 20 -19.41 16.52 6.65
CA LEU A 20 -18.32 17.48 6.77
C LEU A 20 -17.01 16.80 7.20
N ARG A 21 -17.10 15.86 8.14
CA ARG A 21 -15.94 15.07 8.60
C ARG A 21 -15.43 14.12 7.52
N ASP A 22 -16.33 13.44 6.82
CA ASP A 22 -15.98 12.52 5.74
C ASP A 22 -15.38 13.28 4.54
N PHE A 23 -15.85 14.50 4.25
CA PHE A 23 -15.28 15.38 3.21
C PHE A 23 -13.86 15.84 3.57
N MET A 24 -13.63 16.35 4.78
CA MET A 24 -12.28 16.76 5.19
C MET A 24 -11.31 15.57 5.24
N GLY A 25 -11.78 14.41 5.70
CA GLY A 25 -10.98 13.18 5.73
C GLY A 25 -10.60 12.69 4.34
N SER A 26 -11.55 12.68 3.40
CA SER A 26 -11.28 12.28 2.00
C SER A 26 -10.40 13.28 1.26
N LEU A 27 -10.50 14.58 1.54
CA LEU A 27 -9.60 15.59 0.99
C LEU A 27 -8.14 15.35 1.43
N LEU A 28 -7.93 15.05 2.72
CA LEU A 28 -6.61 14.71 3.25
C LEU A 28 -6.07 13.42 2.59
N LEU A 29 -6.91 12.40 2.48
CA LEU A 29 -6.54 11.13 1.87
C LEU A 29 -6.19 11.27 0.39
N ALA A 30 -6.95 12.08 -0.35
CA ALA A 30 -6.68 12.39 -1.75
C ALA A 30 -5.31 13.08 -1.91
N ALA A 31 -4.98 14.04 -1.02
CA ALA A 31 -3.68 14.70 -1.01
C ALA A 31 -2.53 13.71 -0.73
N LEU A 32 -2.75 12.69 0.11
CA LEU A 32 -1.75 11.65 0.41
C LEU A 32 -1.58 10.62 -0.72
N PHE A 33 -2.64 10.32 -1.47
CA PHE A 33 -2.60 9.32 -2.54
C PHE A 33 -1.87 9.78 -3.79
N ILE A 34 -1.84 11.08 -4.08
CA ILE A 34 -1.11 11.63 -5.22
C ILE A 34 0.40 11.28 -5.16
N PRO A 35 1.16 11.66 -4.11
CA PRO A 35 2.57 11.33 -4.03
C PRO A 35 2.80 9.82 -3.91
N GLN A 36 1.94 9.11 -3.18
CA GLN A 36 2.05 7.65 -3.02
C GLN A 36 1.88 6.89 -4.35
N GLY A 37 0.93 7.31 -5.20
CA GLY A 37 0.71 6.74 -6.52
C GLY A 37 1.87 6.99 -7.47
N ILE A 38 2.44 8.21 -7.44
CA ILE A 38 3.61 8.57 -8.26
C ILE A 38 4.83 7.74 -7.83
N ALA A 39 5.15 7.73 -6.53
CA ALA A 39 6.31 7.02 -6.01
C ALA A 39 6.26 5.52 -6.31
N ASN A 40 5.10 4.89 -6.11
CA ASN A 40 4.96 3.45 -6.35
C ASN A 40 4.86 3.09 -7.84
N GLY A 41 4.30 3.96 -8.68
CA GLY A 41 4.27 3.76 -10.13
C GLY A 41 5.67 3.77 -10.74
N LEU A 42 6.52 4.71 -10.31
CA LEU A 42 7.93 4.81 -10.71
C LEU A 42 8.74 3.55 -10.35
N LEU A 43 8.36 2.84 -9.28
CA LEU A 43 9.06 1.61 -8.87
C LEU A 43 8.72 0.39 -9.72
N THR A 44 7.53 0.33 -10.32
CA THR A 44 7.06 -0.87 -11.02
C THR A 44 7.25 -0.77 -12.53
N SER A 45 6.78 0.31 -13.17
CA SER A 45 6.96 0.51 -14.61
C SER A 45 6.64 1.94 -15.05
N ASP A 46 5.43 2.42 -14.75
CA ASP A 46 4.92 3.72 -15.20
C ASP A 46 4.02 4.38 -14.13
N VAL A 47 4.03 5.71 -14.07
CA VAL A 47 3.28 6.53 -13.11
C VAL A 47 1.77 6.30 -13.28
N PHE A 48 1.28 6.22 -14.51
CA PHE A 48 -0.15 6.01 -14.78
C PHE A 48 -0.65 4.71 -14.17
N SER A 49 0.13 3.62 -14.28
CA SER A 49 -0.23 2.33 -13.71
C SER A 49 -0.34 2.37 -12.18
N GLY A 50 0.54 3.13 -11.51
CA GLY A 50 0.52 3.32 -10.06
C GLY A 50 -0.70 4.11 -9.59
N MET A 51 -1.10 5.14 -10.34
CA MET A 51 -2.31 5.93 -10.01
C MET A 51 -3.59 5.11 -10.17
N PHE A 52 -3.72 4.35 -11.27
CA PHE A 52 -4.89 3.47 -11.47
C PHE A 52 -4.98 2.38 -10.41
N SER A 53 -3.84 1.87 -9.92
CA SER A 53 -3.80 0.88 -8.84
C SER A 53 -4.38 1.38 -7.51
N ILE A 54 -4.49 2.70 -7.29
CA ILE A 54 -5.07 3.28 -6.06
C ILE A 54 -6.49 3.78 -6.34
N LEU A 55 -6.73 4.37 -7.50
CA LEU A 55 -8.02 4.94 -7.88
C LEU A 55 -9.11 3.87 -7.99
N LEU A 56 -8.84 2.80 -8.76
CA LEU A 56 -9.86 1.80 -9.08
C LEU A 56 -10.34 1.03 -7.83
N PRO A 57 -9.46 0.52 -6.94
CA PRO A 57 -9.92 -0.18 -5.74
C PRO A 57 -10.74 0.72 -4.81
N ASN A 58 -10.37 2.00 -4.65
CA ASN A 58 -11.12 2.94 -3.82
C ASN A 58 -12.48 3.30 -4.41
N LEU A 59 -12.64 3.27 -5.73
CA LEU A 59 -13.95 3.48 -6.38
C LEU A 59 -14.85 2.25 -6.23
N ILE A 60 -14.28 1.05 -6.29
CA ILE A 60 -15.02 -0.23 -6.26
C ILE A 60 -15.38 -0.63 -4.82
N TYR A 61 -14.50 -0.36 -3.85
CA TYR A 61 -14.66 -0.80 -2.45
C TYR A 61 -15.95 -0.33 -1.77
N PRO A 62 -16.47 0.91 -1.95
CA PRO A 62 -17.72 1.33 -1.32
C PRO A 62 -18.94 0.45 -1.66
N PHE A 63 -18.93 -0.23 -2.82
CA PHE A 63 -20.03 -1.09 -3.25
C PHE A 63 -19.93 -2.52 -2.70
N LEU A 64 -18.71 -3.02 -2.52
CA LEU A 64 -18.42 -4.42 -2.16
C LEU A 64 -17.90 -4.58 -0.72
N GLY A 65 -17.48 -3.49 -0.08
CA GLY A 65 -16.77 -3.46 1.18
C GLY A 65 -17.68 -3.49 2.39
N SER A 66 -17.25 -4.20 3.43
CA SER A 66 -17.95 -4.31 4.71
C SER A 66 -17.71 -3.10 5.64
N SER A 67 -16.56 -2.42 5.51
CA SER A 67 -16.12 -1.38 6.44
C SER A 67 -16.23 0.03 5.88
N ARG A 68 -16.93 0.92 6.60
CA ARG A 68 -17.10 2.36 6.27
C ARG A 68 -15.79 3.12 6.06
N HIS A 69 -14.83 2.91 6.95
CA HIS A 69 -13.64 3.76 7.08
C HIS A 69 -12.36 3.09 6.55
N CYS A 70 -12.49 1.96 5.86
CA CYS A 70 -11.34 1.31 5.26
C CYS A 70 -11.03 1.97 3.91
N THR A 71 -9.77 2.29 3.68
CA THR A 71 -9.31 2.82 2.41
C THR A 71 -8.21 1.94 1.85
N LEU A 72 -8.27 1.68 0.55
CA LEU A 72 -7.33 0.83 -0.14
C LEU A 72 -6.17 1.69 -0.68
N GLY A 73 -4.97 1.47 -0.17
CA GLY A 73 -3.76 2.16 -0.62
C GLY A 73 -2.79 1.19 -1.30
N SER A 74 -2.01 1.70 -2.25
CA SER A 74 -0.87 0.95 -2.82
C SER A 74 0.31 1.04 -1.86
N LEU A 75 0.78 -0.08 -1.29
CA LEU A 75 1.91 -0.09 -0.38
C LEU A 75 3.22 -0.20 -1.18
N SER A 76 4.25 0.59 -0.84
CA SER A 76 5.55 0.51 -1.54
C SER A 76 6.18 -0.89 -1.48
N MET A 77 5.85 -1.68 -0.45
CA MET A 77 6.26 -3.08 -0.33
C MET A 77 5.68 -3.95 -1.46
N THR A 78 4.40 -3.80 -1.80
CA THR A 78 3.77 -4.61 -2.85
C THR A 78 4.33 -4.25 -4.23
N SER A 79 4.53 -2.96 -4.51
CA SER A 79 5.20 -2.50 -5.74
C SER A 79 6.62 -3.06 -5.90
N PHE A 80 7.39 -3.11 -4.82
CA PHE A 80 8.73 -3.72 -4.82
C PHE A 80 8.70 -5.23 -5.07
N LEU A 81 7.74 -5.95 -4.46
CA LEU A 81 7.57 -7.38 -4.69
C LEU A 81 7.19 -7.68 -6.14
N ILE A 82 6.29 -6.89 -6.73
CA ILE A 82 5.91 -7.04 -8.14
C ILE A 82 7.10 -6.76 -9.05
N TYR A 83 7.84 -5.68 -8.78
CA TYR A 83 9.05 -5.32 -9.55
C TYR A 83 10.11 -6.43 -9.50
N SER A 84 10.48 -6.89 -8.30
CA SER A 84 11.48 -7.96 -8.12
C SER A 84 11.02 -9.29 -8.73
N SER A 85 9.74 -9.63 -8.60
CA SER A 85 9.18 -10.87 -9.19
C SER A 85 9.15 -10.83 -10.72
N SER A 86 8.79 -9.69 -11.32
CA SER A 86 8.80 -9.51 -12.77
C SER A 86 10.23 -9.59 -13.33
N ARG A 87 11.20 -8.97 -12.64
CA ARG A 87 12.63 -9.03 -13.00
C ARG A 87 13.17 -10.46 -12.94
N ASN A 88 12.82 -11.22 -11.89
CA ASN A 88 13.35 -12.57 -11.70
C ASN A 88 12.71 -13.59 -12.65
N SER A 89 11.41 -13.50 -12.89
CA SER A 89 10.69 -14.46 -13.75
C SER A 89 10.71 -14.08 -15.23
N GLY A 90 11.04 -12.83 -15.59
CA GLY A 90 10.85 -12.30 -16.95
C GLY A 90 9.38 -12.17 -17.38
N SER A 91 8.46 -12.46 -16.47
CA SER A 91 7.01 -12.44 -16.72
C SER A 91 6.47 -11.01 -16.69
N SER A 92 5.51 -10.73 -17.58
CA SER A 92 4.79 -9.46 -17.60
C SER A 92 4.00 -9.24 -16.30
N ILE A 93 3.91 -7.99 -15.85
CA ILE A 93 3.21 -7.58 -14.62
C ILE A 93 1.73 -7.99 -14.66
N SER A 94 1.10 -8.01 -15.84
CA SER A 94 -0.29 -8.44 -16.04
C SER A 94 -0.52 -9.89 -15.60
N THR A 95 0.41 -10.81 -15.89
CA THR A 95 0.29 -12.22 -15.51
C THR A 95 0.35 -12.41 -14.00
N ILE A 96 1.28 -11.71 -13.33
CA ILE A 96 1.42 -11.75 -11.86
C ILE A 96 0.16 -11.18 -11.20
N THR A 97 -0.35 -10.07 -11.74
CA THR A 97 -1.57 -9.42 -11.24
C THR A 97 -2.80 -10.30 -11.45
N LEU A 98 -2.89 -11.00 -12.58
CA LEU A 98 -3.97 -11.94 -12.89
C LEU A 98 -3.97 -13.10 -11.88
N TRP A 99 -2.82 -13.71 -11.62
CA TRP A 99 -2.70 -14.75 -10.59
C TRP A 99 -3.06 -14.23 -9.20
N CYS A 100 -2.60 -13.03 -8.84
CA CYS A 100 -2.99 -12.40 -7.59
C CYS A 100 -4.52 -12.24 -7.48
N GLY A 101 -5.18 -11.81 -8.55
CA GLY A 101 -6.65 -11.72 -8.61
C GLY A 101 -7.35 -13.08 -8.48
N ILE A 102 -6.83 -14.13 -9.12
CA ILE A 102 -7.37 -15.50 -8.97
C ILE A 102 -7.26 -15.96 -7.52
N PHE A 103 -6.11 -15.78 -6.88
CA PHE A 103 -5.93 -16.14 -5.47
C PHE A 103 -6.83 -15.31 -4.54
N GLN A 104 -7.05 -14.03 -4.85
CA GLN A 104 -7.96 -13.18 -4.10
C GLN A 104 -9.43 -13.63 -4.24
N LEU A 105 -9.84 -14.06 -5.44
CA LEU A 105 -11.16 -14.66 -5.65
C LEU A 105 -11.30 -16.00 -4.93
N LEU A 106 -10.24 -16.80 -4.89
CA LEU A 106 -10.25 -18.06 -4.16
C LEU A 106 -10.40 -17.85 -2.65
N HIS A 107 -9.73 -16.83 -2.10
CA HIS A 107 -9.90 -16.41 -0.70
C HIS A 107 -11.34 -15.96 -0.38
N PHE A 108 -12.04 -15.38 -1.35
CA PHE A 108 -13.45 -15.02 -1.17
C PHE A 108 -14.36 -16.25 -1.01
N PHE A 109 -14.10 -17.35 -1.73
CA PHE A 109 -14.87 -18.59 -1.59
C PHE A 109 -14.44 -19.44 -0.39
N PHE A 110 -13.16 -19.41 -0.04
CA PHE A 110 -12.59 -20.15 1.07
C PHE A 110 -12.07 -19.16 2.11
N PRO A 111 -12.93 -18.65 3.03
CA PRO A 111 -12.50 -17.68 4.02
C PRO A 111 -11.42 -18.29 4.93
N LEU A 112 -10.20 -17.77 4.84
CA LEU A 112 -9.07 -18.19 5.67
C LEU A 112 -9.05 -17.49 7.05
N ASP A 113 -10.21 -17.03 7.53
CA ASP A 113 -10.34 -16.38 8.85
C ASP A 113 -9.78 -17.23 10.00
N PHE A 114 -9.81 -18.56 9.86
CA PHE A 114 -9.15 -19.47 10.80
C PHE A 114 -7.65 -19.19 10.95
N LEU A 115 -6.95 -18.86 9.85
CA LEU A 115 -5.52 -18.57 9.86
C LEU A 115 -5.22 -17.23 10.55
N LEU A 116 -6.12 -16.25 10.43
CA LEU A 116 -6.00 -14.96 11.11
C LEU A 116 -6.10 -15.10 12.63
N HIS A 117 -6.82 -16.11 13.14
CA HIS A 117 -6.87 -16.38 14.57
C HIS A 117 -5.54 -16.88 15.15
N PHE A 118 -4.64 -17.42 14.32
CA PHE A 118 -3.29 -17.82 14.74
C PHE A 118 -2.28 -16.67 14.74
N VAL A 119 -2.65 -15.50 14.24
CA VAL A 119 -1.78 -14.33 14.25
C VAL A 119 -1.81 -13.71 15.65
N SER A 120 -0.72 -13.85 16.38
CA SER A 120 -0.61 -13.26 17.73
C SER A 120 -0.72 -11.74 17.71
N SER A 121 -1.32 -11.16 18.75
CA SER A 121 -1.43 -9.71 18.90
C SER A 121 -0.07 -9.01 18.89
N ASN A 122 0.98 -9.67 19.37
CA ASN A 122 2.36 -9.15 19.35
C ASN A 122 2.93 -9.04 17.93
N LEU A 123 2.57 -9.96 17.03
CA LEU A 123 2.98 -9.90 15.62
C LEU A 123 2.30 -8.73 14.90
N LEU A 124 1.00 -8.51 15.15
CA LEU A 124 0.26 -7.35 14.63
C LEU A 124 0.84 -6.02 15.13
N LEU A 125 1.21 -5.95 16.41
CA LEU A 125 1.89 -4.78 16.99
C LEU A 125 3.27 -4.54 16.37
N GLY A 126 4.07 -5.60 16.19
CA GLY A 126 5.37 -5.52 15.52
C GLY A 126 5.25 -5.07 14.06
N PHE A 127 4.26 -5.59 13.33
CA PHE A 127 3.97 -5.17 11.96
C PHE A 127 3.55 -3.70 11.88
N SER A 128 2.62 -3.28 12.74
CA SER A 128 2.17 -1.88 12.83
C SER A 128 3.33 -0.93 13.17
N ALA A 129 4.17 -1.30 14.14
CA ALA A 129 5.38 -0.54 14.49
C ALA A 129 6.37 -0.46 13.30
N GLY A 130 6.53 -1.54 12.54
CA GLY A 130 7.34 -1.56 11.32
C GLY A 130 6.80 -0.62 10.23
N VAL A 131 5.48 -0.63 10.00
CA VAL A 131 4.81 0.30 9.07
C VAL A 131 4.99 1.75 9.52
N ALA A 132 4.76 2.05 10.81
CA ALA A 132 4.97 3.38 11.37
C ALA A 132 6.42 3.85 11.20
N THR A 133 7.39 2.95 11.44
CA THR A 133 8.81 3.23 11.22
C THR A 133 9.10 3.53 9.74
N ARG A 134 8.52 2.76 8.80
CA ARG A 134 8.69 3.02 7.35
C ARG A 134 8.10 4.37 6.94
N ILE A 135 6.93 4.73 7.46
CA ILE A 135 6.33 6.05 7.21
C ILE A 135 7.23 7.16 7.78
N ALA A 136 7.75 6.99 9.00
CA ALA A 136 8.70 7.94 9.59
C ALA A 136 9.96 8.12 8.73
N LEU A 137 10.52 7.03 8.20
CA LEU A 137 11.67 7.08 7.28
C LEU A 137 11.35 7.80 5.97
N GLN A 138 10.12 7.67 5.46
CA GLN A 138 9.70 8.38 4.25
C GLN A 138 9.52 9.89 4.48
N LEU A 139 9.29 10.33 5.72
CA LEU A 139 9.19 11.74 6.08
C LEU A 139 10.55 12.44 6.21
N ILE A 140 11.64 11.69 6.47
CA ILE A 140 13.00 12.25 6.63
C ILE A 140 13.46 13.10 5.44
N PRO A 141 13.45 12.63 4.18
CA PRO A 141 13.93 13.44 3.05
C PRO A 141 13.05 14.68 2.82
N THR A 142 11.77 14.59 3.15
CA THR A 142 10.81 15.70 3.05
C THR A 142 11.11 16.80 4.06
N ILE A 143 11.52 16.44 5.29
CA ILE A 143 11.88 17.40 6.34
C ILE A 143 13.23 18.07 6.03
N PHE A 144 14.20 17.32 5.50
CA PHE A 144 15.54 17.83 5.22
C PHE A 144 15.68 18.46 3.82
N ASN A 145 14.61 18.50 3.03
CA ASN A 145 14.57 19.11 1.70
C ASN A 145 15.71 18.64 0.78
N PHE A 146 16.11 17.36 0.91
CA PHE A 146 17.12 16.76 0.04
C PHE A 146 16.53 16.60 -1.36
N SER A 147 17.26 17.10 -2.37
CA SER A 147 16.85 16.95 -3.78
C SER A 147 16.87 15.46 -4.18
N PRO A 148 16.01 15.02 -5.12
CA PRO A 148 15.77 13.60 -5.45
C PRO A 148 16.95 12.85 -6.08
N ASP A 149 18.11 13.51 -6.21
CA ASP A 149 19.22 13.09 -7.06
C ASP A 149 20.33 12.39 -6.25
N GLU A 150 20.37 12.62 -4.92
CA GLU A 150 21.45 12.15 -4.04
C GLU A 150 21.11 10.85 -3.29
N CYS A 151 19.82 10.48 -3.22
CA CYS A 151 19.38 9.37 -2.36
C CYS A 151 19.78 7.98 -2.89
N GLY A 152 19.93 7.84 -4.22
CA GLY A 152 20.50 6.65 -4.84
C GLY A 152 22.02 6.51 -4.61
N GLN A 153 22.72 7.64 -4.51
CA GLN A 153 24.18 7.67 -4.28
C GLN A 153 24.56 7.45 -2.81
N ILE A 154 23.77 7.92 -1.84
CA ILE A 154 24.10 7.74 -0.41
C ILE A 154 24.04 6.26 0.00
N PHE A 155 23.07 5.50 -0.50
CA PHE A 155 22.96 4.07 -0.18
C PHE A 155 24.06 3.24 -0.87
N SER A 156 24.43 3.56 -2.12
CA SER A 156 25.58 2.93 -2.79
C SER A 156 26.92 3.32 -2.16
N THR A 157 27.03 4.54 -1.63
CA THR A 157 28.26 5.02 -0.97
C THR A 157 28.42 4.42 0.42
N MET A 158 27.35 4.31 1.21
CA MET A 158 27.36 3.62 2.51
C MET A 158 27.67 2.11 2.38
N VAL A 159 27.06 1.44 1.40
CA VAL A 159 27.35 0.01 1.11
C VAL A 159 28.75 -0.18 0.52
N GLY A 160 29.22 0.77 -0.30
CA GLY A 160 30.60 0.80 -0.81
C GLY A 160 31.65 0.98 0.28
N GLN A 161 31.40 1.83 1.28
CA GLN A 161 32.32 2.03 2.41
C GLN A 161 32.40 0.80 3.33
N ILE A 162 31.28 0.08 3.51
CA ILE A 162 31.26 -1.19 4.26
C ILE A 162 32.00 -2.32 3.50
N SER A 163 31.93 -2.35 2.17
CA SER A 163 32.69 -3.30 1.34
C SER A 163 34.19 -3.00 1.32
N TYR A 164 34.59 -1.72 1.35
CA TYR A 164 35.99 -1.31 1.37
C TYR A 164 36.67 -1.67 2.71
N TYR A 165 35.94 -1.58 3.83
CA TYR A 165 36.47 -1.93 5.16
C TYR A 165 36.65 -3.45 5.36
N LYS A 166 35.99 -4.30 4.55
CA LYS A 166 36.08 -5.76 4.63
C LYS A 166 37.27 -6.35 3.85
N THR A 167 37.99 -5.55 3.08
CA THR A 167 39.12 -6.00 2.24
C THR A 167 40.48 -5.54 2.78
N HIS A 168 40.50 -4.78 3.89
CA HIS A 168 41.70 -4.28 4.58
C HIS A 168 41.81 -4.72 6.05
N ILE A 169 41.16 -5.83 6.41
CA ILE A 169 41.49 -6.70 7.55
C ILE A 169 41.80 -8.08 6.96
#